data_AF-A0A3C1W7V7-F1
#
_entry.id   AF-A0A3C1W7V7-F1
#
_cell.length_a   1.000
_cell.length_b   1.000
_cell.length_c   1.000
_cell.angle_alpha   90.00
_cell.angle_beta   90.00
_cell.angle_gamma   90.00
#
_symmetry.space_group_name_H-M   'P 1'
#
loop_
_entity.id
_entity.type
_entity.pdbx_description
1 polymer ?
#
loop_
_entity_poly.entity_id
_entity_poly.type
_entity_poly.pdbx_seq_one_letter_code
_entity_poly.pdbx_strand_id
1 'polypeptide(L)'
;MPFRGGDTFTMKPQHSLLWFFLFLMGMGGLVLGDEGADESWWSLQPISRPEVPVVKNASWVRNPIDAFVLAKLEEKGLQPTPEASEGIIGRRLHFGLTGLPPEPGATADVDALLASSHYGERWARHWLDVARYGESNGFEYDQLRPNAWTYRDWVIDAFNEDMPYDQFVKWQIAGDVLQPDHPGAIAATGFLVCGAFDGLKPNGDKQRRIMREDEMEDIVGTVAQSFLGLTVHCARCHDHK
;
A
#
# COMPACT_ATOMS: atom_id res chain seq x y z
N MET A 1 -11.25 -20.57 -39.06
CA MET A 1 -12.61 -20.39 -39.61
C MET A 1 -13.40 -21.69 -39.40
N PRO A 2 -14.69 -21.66 -39.00
CA PRO A 2 -15.43 -20.57 -38.38
C PRO A 2 -16.20 -20.98 -37.10
N PHE A 3 -16.45 -19.97 -36.26
CA PHE A 3 -17.45 -19.96 -35.20
C PHE A 3 -18.88 -19.95 -35.78
N ARG A 4 -19.82 -20.65 -35.14
CA ARG A 4 -21.29 -20.48 -35.24
C ARG A 4 -21.80 -20.52 -33.79
N GLY A 5 -22.40 -19.44 -33.29
CA GLY A 5 -23.87 -19.26 -33.19
C GLY A 5 -24.32 -19.80 -31.82
N GLY A 6 -24.96 -19.09 -30.90
CA GLY A 6 -25.87 -17.97 -31.04
C GLY A 6 -27.20 -18.39 -30.41
N ASP A 7 -27.26 -18.48 -29.07
CA ASP A 7 -28.49 -18.85 -28.35
C ASP A 7 -29.00 -17.65 -27.54
N THR A 8 -30.03 -17.02 -28.08
CA THR A 8 -30.86 -16.01 -27.44
C THR A 8 -31.93 -16.69 -26.59
N PHE A 9 -31.82 -16.57 -25.27
CA PHE A 9 -32.84 -17.06 -24.35
C PHE A 9 -34.06 -16.12 -24.35
N THR A 10 -35.18 -16.60 -24.88
CA THR A 10 -36.49 -15.93 -24.86
C THR A 10 -37.18 -16.11 -23.51
N MET A 11 -37.43 -15.02 -22.78
CA MET A 11 -38.20 -15.02 -21.54
C MET A 11 -39.71 -14.82 -21.86
N LYS A 12 -40.57 -15.74 -21.43
CA LYS A 12 -42.04 -15.61 -21.51
C LYS A 12 -42.58 -14.76 -20.34
N PRO A 13 -43.61 -13.93 -20.54
CA PRO A 13 -44.10 -12.99 -19.54
C PRO A 13 -45.24 -13.60 -18.71
N GLN A 14 -45.06 -13.82 -17.42
CA GLN A 14 -46.16 -14.04 -16.49
C GLN A 14 -45.83 -13.38 -15.14
N HIS A 15 -46.83 -12.72 -14.54
CA HIS A 15 -46.82 -11.98 -13.26
C HIS A 15 -46.43 -10.48 -13.31
N SER A 16 -47.16 -9.70 -14.11
CA SER A 16 -47.46 -8.30 -13.78
C SER A 16 -48.58 -8.25 -12.74
N LEU A 17 -48.32 -7.69 -11.55
CA LEU A 17 -49.26 -7.01 -10.63
C LEU A 17 -48.69 -7.01 -9.19
N LEU A 18 -47.51 -6.41 -8.96
CA LEU A 18 -47.05 -6.12 -7.59
C LEU A 18 -45.95 -5.04 -7.51
N TRP A 19 -46.03 -4.01 -8.37
CA TRP A 19 -45.05 -2.91 -8.39
C TRP A 19 -45.67 -1.50 -8.43
N PHE A 20 -46.92 -1.34 -7.97
CA PHE A 20 -47.63 -0.06 -8.09
C PHE A 20 -48.08 0.59 -6.76
N PHE A 21 -47.40 0.30 -5.64
CA PHE A 21 -47.79 0.88 -4.34
C PHE A 21 -46.66 1.30 -3.39
N LEU A 22 -45.50 1.72 -3.92
CA LEU A 22 -44.43 2.32 -3.11
C LEU A 22 -43.78 3.52 -3.83
N PHE A 23 -44.59 4.45 -4.33
CA PHE A 23 -44.11 5.70 -4.94
C PHE A 23 -44.66 6.98 -4.27
N LEU A 24 -45.34 6.90 -3.12
CA LEU A 24 -46.00 8.08 -2.55
C LEU A 24 -46.23 7.99 -1.03
N MET A 25 -45.19 7.73 -0.25
CA MET A 25 -45.17 8.07 1.18
C MET A 25 -43.73 8.10 1.69
N GLY A 26 -43.27 9.27 2.10
CA GLY A 26 -41.90 9.49 2.58
C GLY A 26 -41.40 10.93 2.50
N MET A 27 -42.25 11.92 2.22
CA MET A 27 -41.97 13.30 2.62
C MET A 27 -41.99 13.38 4.15
N GLY A 28 -40.86 13.70 4.76
CA GLY A 28 -40.74 13.87 6.22
C GLY A 28 -39.75 12.92 6.89
N GLY A 29 -38.66 12.54 6.21
CA GLY A 29 -37.46 12.10 6.92
C GLY A 29 -36.77 13.33 7.49
N LEU A 30 -36.70 13.43 8.82
CA LEU A 30 -35.76 14.29 9.52
C LEU A 30 -34.37 13.99 8.93
N VAL A 31 -33.87 14.85 8.05
CA VAL A 31 -32.44 14.88 7.74
C VAL A 31 -31.80 15.39 9.02
N LEU A 32 -31.47 14.47 9.93
CA LEU A 32 -30.36 14.71 10.83
C LEU A 32 -29.23 15.10 9.89
N GLY A 33 -28.78 16.36 9.98
CA GLY A 33 -27.63 16.82 9.23
C GLY A 33 -26.51 15.85 9.56
N ASP A 34 -26.26 14.95 8.63
CA ASP A 34 -25.03 14.21 8.59
C ASP A 34 -24.00 15.30 8.29
N GLU A 35 -23.37 15.82 9.33
CA GLU A 35 -22.07 16.46 9.17
C GLU A 35 -21.05 15.35 8.84
N GLY A 36 -21.33 14.56 7.80
CA GLY A 36 -20.48 13.52 7.27
C GLY A 36 -19.21 14.14 6.71
N ALA A 37 -18.17 13.32 6.56
CA ALA A 37 -16.87 13.76 6.03
C ALA A 37 -17.03 14.73 4.85
N ASP A 38 -16.32 15.85 4.92
CA ASP A 38 -16.31 16.87 3.86
C ASP A 38 -15.87 16.23 2.53
N GLU A 39 -16.83 16.02 1.62
CA GLU A 39 -16.58 15.46 0.29
C GLU A 39 -15.61 16.31 -0.52
N SER A 40 -15.20 17.51 -0.08
CA SER A 40 -14.18 18.34 -0.70
C SER A 40 -12.74 17.99 -0.30
N TRP A 41 -12.52 16.95 0.51
CA TRP A 41 -11.17 16.51 0.88
C TRP A 41 -10.31 16.21 -0.35
N TRP A 42 -9.20 16.94 -0.46
CA TRP A 42 -8.34 16.97 -1.65
C TRP A 42 -7.79 15.58 -2.03
N SER A 43 -7.50 14.74 -1.04
CA SER A 43 -6.91 13.41 -1.23
C SER A 43 -7.93 12.36 -1.69
N LEU A 44 -9.22 12.65 -1.53
CA LEU A 44 -10.33 11.78 -1.95
C LEU A 44 -10.95 12.24 -3.27
N GLN A 45 -10.50 13.35 -3.83
CA GLN A 45 -10.94 13.81 -5.14
C GLN A 45 -10.40 12.90 -6.25
N PRO A 46 -11.15 12.75 -7.36
CA PRO A 46 -10.64 12.09 -8.56
C PRO A 46 -9.33 12.73 -9.02
N ILE A 47 -8.34 11.89 -9.33
CA ILE A 47 -7.06 12.35 -9.89
C ILE A 47 -7.31 12.91 -11.29
N SER A 48 -6.99 14.19 -11.48
CA SER A 48 -6.97 14.83 -12.81
C SER A 48 -5.53 14.93 -13.30
N ARG A 49 -5.33 14.84 -14.62
CA ARG A 49 -4.02 15.08 -15.25
C ARG A 49 -3.92 16.58 -15.57
N PRO A 50 -3.14 17.37 -14.80
CA PRO A 50 -3.00 18.79 -15.08
C PRO A 50 -2.24 19.02 -16.39
N GLU A 51 -2.49 20.16 -17.03
CA GLU A 51 -1.67 20.59 -18.16
C GLU A 51 -0.23 20.88 -17.69
N VAL A 52 0.73 20.50 -18.53
CA VAL A 52 2.16 20.71 -18.24
C VAL A 52 2.45 22.22 -18.34
N PRO A 53 3.03 22.86 -17.30
CA PRO A 53 3.30 24.29 -17.31
C PRO A 53 4.27 24.70 -18.42
N VAL A 54 4.02 25.86 -19.01
CA VAL A 54 4.98 26.52 -19.91
C VAL A 54 6.02 27.25 -19.05
N VAL A 55 7.29 26.93 -19.26
CA VAL A 55 8.43 27.47 -18.52
C VAL A 55 9.35 28.27 -19.43
N LYS A 56 10.11 29.21 -18.88
CA LYS A 56 11.03 30.06 -19.65
C LYS A 56 12.22 29.26 -20.15
N ASN A 57 12.82 28.41 -19.31
CA ASN A 57 13.97 27.58 -19.67
C ASN A 57 13.54 26.17 -20.11
N ALA A 58 12.82 26.08 -21.24
CA ALA A 58 12.36 24.81 -21.78
C ALA A 58 13.48 23.81 -22.10
N SER A 59 14.71 24.28 -22.39
CA SER A 59 15.87 23.42 -22.65
C SER A 59 16.37 22.62 -21.43
N TRP A 60 16.00 23.02 -20.20
CA TRP A 60 16.37 22.28 -18.99
C TRP A 60 15.43 21.10 -18.69
N VAL A 61 14.20 21.13 -19.24
CA VAL A 61 13.16 20.13 -19.00
C VAL A 61 13.49 18.85 -19.78
N ARG A 62 13.71 17.72 -19.07
CA ARG A 62 13.93 16.39 -19.67
C ARG A 62 12.65 15.57 -19.74
N ASN A 63 11.74 15.78 -18.78
CA ASN A 63 10.43 15.14 -18.73
C ASN A 63 9.36 16.11 -18.16
N PRO A 64 8.06 15.78 -18.26
CA PRO A 64 6.99 16.69 -17.80
C PRO A 64 7.06 17.10 -16.32
N ILE A 65 7.58 16.25 -15.43
CA ILE A 65 7.71 16.55 -13.99
C ILE A 65 8.68 17.72 -13.78
N ASP A 66 9.76 17.76 -14.56
CA ASP A 66 10.76 18.84 -14.49
C ASP A 66 10.13 20.20 -14.78
N ALA A 67 9.13 20.27 -15.67
CA ALA A 67 8.42 21.51 -15.96
C ALA A 67 7.61 22.02 -14.76
N PHE A 68 6.97 21.13 -13.98
CA PHE A 68 6.28 21.51 -12.74
C PHE A 68 7.25 22.04 -11.69
N VAL A 69 8.41 21.39 -11.54
CA VAL A 69 9.46 21.84 -10.60
C VAL A 69 10.03 23.18 -11.05
N LEU A 70 10.40 23.31 -12.33
CA LEU A 70 10.99 24.53 -12.88
C LEU A 70 10.02 25.71 -12.85
N ALA A 71 8.73 25.50 -13.12
CA ALA A 71 7.72 26.55 -12.99
C ALA A 71 7.71 27.15 -11.58
N LYS A 72 7.80 26.31 -10.54
CA LYS A 72 7.87 26.77 -9.14
C LYS A 72 9.19 27.43 -8.77
N LEU A 73 10.30 27.03 -9.39
CA LEU A 73 11.58 27.73 -9.23
C LEU A 73 11.54 29.11 -9.89
N GLU A 74 11.08 29.20 -11.14
CA GLU A 74 10.99 30.46 -11.90
C GLU A 74 10.02 31.46 -11.25
N GLU A 75 8.87 30.99 -10.74
CA GLU A 75 7.92 31.80 -9.95
C GLU A 75 8.61 32.46 -8.73
N LYS A 76 9.51 31.73 -8.08
CA LYS A 76 10.26 32.17 -6.90
C LYS A 76 11.57 32.89 -7.24
N GLY A 77 11.88 33.10 -8.52
CA GLY A 77 13.15 33.68 -8.97
C GLY A 77 14.38 32.81 -8.66
N LEU A 78 14.19 31.51 -8.43
CA LEU A 78 15.26 30.54 -8.19
C LEU A 78 15.70 29.89 -9.50
N GLN A 79 16.93 29.37 -9.51
CA GLN A 79 17.48 28.60 -10.62
C GLN A 79 17.79 27.17 -10.15
N PRO A 80 17.67 26.16 -11.03
CA PRO A 80 18.16 24.82 -10.73
C PRO A 80 19.63 24.82 -10.31
N THR A 81 19.96 23.93 -9.38
CA THR A 81 21.37 23.70 -9.01
C THR A 81 22.10 23.01 -10.17
N PRO A 82 23.40 23.28 -10.39
CA PRO A 82 24.20 22.55 -11.36
C PRO A 82 24.12 21.03 -11.17
N GLU A 83 24.16 20.29 -12.26
CA GLU A 83 24.17 18.82 -12.22
C GLU A 83 25.41 18.32 -11.46
N ALA A 84 25.20 17.33 -10.60
CA ALA A 84 26.28 16.73 -9.85
C ALA A 84 27.22 15.96 -10.78
N SER A 85 28.50 15.84 -10.42
CA SER A 85 29.44 15.03 -11.21
C SER A 85 29.02 13.56 -11.24
N GLU A 86 29.42 12.83 -12.28
CA GLU A 86 29.08 11.40 -12.45
C GLU A 86 29.44 10.57 -11.22
N GLY A 87 30.60 10.83 -10.59
CA GLY A 87 31.00 10.13 -9.37
C GLY A 87 30.07 10.37 -8.18
N ILE A 88 29.50 11.57 -8.06
CA ILE A 88 28.51 11.89 -7.02
C ILE A 88 27.18 11.19 -7.33
N ILE A 89 26.74 11.23 -8.60
CA ILE A 89 25.51 10.56 -9.04
C ILE A 89 25.64 9.06 -8.82
N GLY A 90 26.72 8.42 -9.28
CA GLY A 90 26.98 7.01 -9.09
C GLY A 90 26.97 6.61 -7.60
N ARG A 91 27.65 7.38 -6.74
CA ARG A 91 27.62 7.14 -5.29
C ARG A 91 26.21 7.21 -4.72
N ARG A 92 25.40 8.20 -5.13
CA ARG A 92 24.00 8.35 -4.68
C ARG A 92 23.12 7.20 -5.15
N LEU A 93 23.26 6.78 -6.41
CA LEU A 93 22.50 5.67 -6.98
C LEU A 93 22.81 4.36 -6.25
N HIS A 94 24.08 4.05 -6.03
CA HIS A 94 24.49 2.86 -5.28
C HIS A 94 23.92 2.86 -3.86
N PHE A 95 24.15 3.92 -3.07
CA PHE A 95 23.58 3.97 -1.72
C PHE A 95 22.05 3.98 -1.69
N GLY A 96 21.42 4.62 -2.67
CA GLY A 96 19.97 4.72 -2.75
C GLY A 96 19.31 3.39 -3.10
N LEU A 97 19.86 2.68 -4.08
CA LEU A 97 19.25 1.47 -4.64
C LEU A 97 19.72 0.22 -3.92
N THR A 98 21.02 0.06 -3.64
CA THR A 98 21.58 -1.16 -3.03
C THR A 98 22.00 -0.97 -1.58
N GLY A 99 22.09 0.27 -1.09
CA GLY A 99 22.57 0.56 0.27
C GLY A 99 24.09 0.45 0.43
N LEU A 100 24.82 0.13 -0.63
CA LEU A 100 26.26 -0.08 -0.62
C LEU A 100 26.99 1.05 -1.36
N PRO A 101 28.28 1.30 -1.07
CA PRO A 101 29.09 2.17 -1.89
C PRO A 101 29.40 1.53 -3.25
N PRO A 102 29.70 2.32 -4.31
CA PRO A 102 30.17 1.77 -5.57
C PRO A 102 31.58 1.16 -5.43
N GLU A 103 31.77 -0.03 -5.99
CA GLU A 103 33.10 -0.64 -6.16
C GLU A 103 33.98 0.18 -7.12
N PRO A 104 35.32 0.08 -7.04
CA PRO A 104 36.20 0.72 -8.01
C PRO A 104 35.87 0.30 -9.46
N GLY A 105 35.52 1.28 -10.30
CA GLY A 105 35.11 1.03 -11.70
C GLY A 105 33.66 0.56 -11.87
N ALA A 106 32.85 0.55 -10.81
CA ALA A 106 31.44 0.20 -10.88
C ALA A 106 30.65 1.17 -11.77
N THR A 107 29.66 0.61 -12.46
CA THR A 107 28.74 1.36 -13.32
C THR A 107 27.76 2.21 -12.48
N ALA A 108 27.31 3.34 -13.04
CA ALA A 108 26.17 4.10 -12.54
C ALA A 108 24.86 3.72 -13.26
N ASP A 109 24.85 2.58 -13.96
CA ASP A 109 23.70 2.05 -14.67
C ASP A 109 22.61 1.61 -13.67
N VAL A 110 21.45 2.26 -13.79
CA VAL A 110 20.30 2.06 -12.90
C VAL A 110 19.73 0.65 -13.07
N ASP A 111 19.67 0.13 -14.29
CA ASP A 111 19.06 -1.19 -14.55
C ASP A 111 19.90 -2.30 -13.91
N ALA A 112 21.23 -2.17 -13.99
CA ALA A 112 22.15 -3.09 -13.31
C ALA A 112 22.02 -3.03 -11.78
N LEU A 113 21.75 -1.85 -11.21
CA LEU A 113 21.57 -1.67 -9.77
C LEU A 113 20.22 -2.22 -9.29
N LEU A 114 19.15 -2.04 -10.06
CA LEU A 114 17.84 -2.62 -9.79
C LEU A 114 17.86 -4.15 -9.88
N ALA A 115 18.66 -4.72 -10.79
CA ALA A 115 18.84 -6.16 -10.92
C ALA A 115 19.76 -6.80 -9.86
N SER A 116 20.38 -6.00 -8.98
CA SER A 116 21.23 -6.51 -7.90
C SER A 116 20.40 -7.11 -6.77
N SER A 117 20.83 -8.24 -6.20
CA SER A 117 20.17 -8.83 -5.01
C SER A 117 20.13 -7.88 -3.80
N HIS A 118 21.08 -6.94 -3.73
CA HIS A 118 21.14 -5.93 -2.68
C HIS A 118 20.01 -4.89 -2.79
N TYR A 119 19.36 -4.77 -3.95
CA TYR A 119 18.20 -3.91 -4.12
C TYR A 119 17.06 -4.36 -3.20
N GLY A 120 16.69 -5.64 -3.26
CA GLY A 120 15.66 -6.22 -2.41
C GLY A 120 16.03 -6.13 -0.93
N GLU A 121 17.27 -6.42 -0.54
CA GLU A 121 17.74 -6.25 0.85
C GLU A 121 17.58 -4.80 1.34
N ARG A 122 17.93 -3.82 0.50
CA ARG A 122 17.86 -2.40 0.83
C ARG A 122 16.43 -1.90 1.00
N TRP A 123 15.55 -2.27 0.07
CA TRP A 123 14.17 -1.81 0.00
C TRP A 123 13.24 -2.58 0.92
N ALA A 124 13.47 -3.89 1.10
CA ALA A 124 12.73 -4.70 2.07
C ALA A 124 12.86 -4.12 3.48
N ARG A 125 14.02 -3.61 3.90
CA ARG A 125 14.15 -2.95 5.21
C ARG A 125 13.12 -1.83 5.42
N HIS A 126 12.85 -1.01 4.40
CA HIS A 126 11.85 0.05 4.50
C HIS A 126 10.42 -0.52 4.61
N TRP A 127 10.12 -1.61 3.90
CA TRP A 127 8.84 -2.29 4.03
C TRP A 127 8.69 -3.00 5.37
N LEU A 128 9.75 -3.59 5.90
CA LEU A 128 9.75 -4.29 7.18
C LEU A 128 9.47 -3.33 8.35
N ASP A 129 9.91 -2.07 8.25
CA ASP A 129 9.51 -1.01 9.18
C ASP A 129 7.98 -0.77 9.13
N VAL A 130 7.39 -0.72 7.92
CA VAL A 130 5.93 -0.55 7.72
C VAL A 130 5.15 -1.75 8.26
N ALA A 131 5.64 -2.96 8.00
CA ALA A 131 5.05 -4.21 8.49
C ALA A 131 5.26 -4.42 10.00
N ARG A 132 6.04 -3.54 10.66
CA ARG A 132 6.38 -3.60 12.09
C ARG A 132 7.11 -4.91 12.44
N TYR A 133 7.96 -5.36 11.52
CA TYR A 133 8.67 -6.62 11.65
C TYR A 133 9.62 -6.63 12.86
N GLY A 134 9.54 -7.70 13.64
CA GLY A 134 10.47 -8.02 14.72
C GLY A 134 10.74 -9.52 14.80
N GLU A 135 11.94 -9.89 15.24
CA GLU A 135 12.34 -11.29 15.46
C GLU A 135 11.95 -11.80 16.87
N SER A 136 11.25 -10.96 17.64
CA SER A 136 10.67 -11.30 18.93
C SER A 136 9.20 -10.85 18.98
N ASN A 137 8.51 -11.15 20.08
CA ASN A 137 7.12 -10.76 20.27
C ASN A 137 6.94 -9.26 20.46
N GLY A 138 7.98 -8.52 20.84
CA GLY A 138 7.93 -7.08 21.00
C GLY A 138 6.96 -6.61 22.09
N PHE A 139 6.61 -7.49 23.04
CA PHE A 139 5.65 -7.23 24.12
C PHE A 139 6.11 -7.86 25.44
N GLU A 140 5.43 -7.57 26.56
CA GLU A 140 5.82 -7.89 27.95
C GLU A 140 6.59 -9.21 28.14
N TYR A 141 6.05 -10.31 27.60
CA TYR A 141 6.72 -11.62 27.56
C TYR A 141 7.45 -11.79 26.23
N ASP A 142 8.55 -11.07 26.09
CA ASP A 142 9.25 -10.96 24.81
C ASP A 142 10.02 -12.26 24.49
N GLN A 143 9.41 -13.10 23.65
CA GLN A 143 9.98 -14.36 23.21
C GLN A 143 10.43 -14.24 21.76
N LEU A 144 11.50 -14.95 21.41
CA LEU A 144 11.96 -15.05 20.03
C LEU A 144 10.92 -15.74 19.15
N ARG A 145 10.81 -15.26 17.92
CA ARG A 145 10.01 -15.85 16.85
C ARG A 145 10.95 -16.62 15.91
N PRO A 146 11.15 -17.94 16.10
CA PRO A 146 12.19 -18.69 15.39
C PRO A 146 12.00 -18.73 13.86
N ASN A 147 10.80 -18.45 13.38
CA ASN A 147 10.44 -18.51 11.95
C ASN A 147 10.11 -17.14 11.36
N ALA A 148 10.29 -16.02 12.08
CA ALA A 148 9.96 -14.69 11.58
C ALA A 148 10.72 -14.35 10.28
N TRP A 149 11.95 -14.84 10.16
CA TRP A 149 12.80 -14.65 8.99
C TRP A 149 12.16 -15.07 7.66
N THR A 150 11.20 -16.01 7.68
CA THR A 150 10.51 -16.46 6.46
C THR A 150 9.73 -15.32 5.78
N TYR A 151 9.12 -14.43 6.56
CA TYR A 151 8.46 -13.24 6.02
C TYR A 151 9.48 -12.22 5.52
N ARG A 152 10.56 -11.97 6.28
CA ARG A 152 11.65 -11.07 5.87
C ARG A 152 12.22 -11.47 4.51
N ASP A 153 12.58 -12.74 4.38
CA ASP A 153 13.21 -13.26 3.16
C ASP A 153 12.21 -13.22 2.00
N TRP A 154 10.92 -13.54 2.25
CA TRP A 154 9.87 -13.37 1.24
C TRP A 154 9.74 -11.91 0.74
N VAL A 155 9.81 -10.92 1.63
CA VAL A 155 9.77 -9.49 1.21
C VAL A 155 10.98 -9.15 0.35
N ILE A 156 12.18 -9.60 0.74
CA ILE A 156 13.41 -9.40 -0.03
C ILE A 156 13.27 -9.99 -1.43
N ASP A 157 12.80 -11.23 -1.52
CA ASP A 157 12.59 -11.93 -2.79
C ASP A 157 11.53 -11.22 -3.65
N ALA A 158 10.42 -10.80 -3.05
CA ALA A 158 9.37 -10.08 -3.77
C ALA A 158 9.85 -8.77 -4.43
N PHE A 159 10.76 -8.03 -3.77
CA PHE A 159 11.38 -6.85 -4.38
C PHE A 159 12.39 -7.22 -5.49
N ASN A 160 13.22 -8.24 -5.27
CA ASN A 160 14.22 -8.67 -6.25
C ASN A 160 13.59 -9.29 -7.51
N GLU A 161 12.44 -9.93 -7.37
CA GLU A 161 11.69 -10.53 -8.47
C GLU A 161 10.77 -9.54 -9.21
N ASP A 162 10.76 -8.27 -8.80
CA ASP A 162 9.85 -7.24 -9.32
C ASP A 162 8.38 -7.69 -9.27
N MET A 163 7.96 -8.24 -8.12
CA MET A 163 6.62 -8.76 -7.94
C MET A 163 5.58 -7.64 -8.19
N PRO A 164 4.55 -7.88 -9.02
CA PRO A 164 3.48 -6.91 -9.23
C PRO A 164 2.86 -6.46 -7.92
N TYR A 165 2.72 -5.15 -7.73
CA TYR A 165 2.24 -4.58 -6.47
C TYR A 165 0.88 -5.14 -6.05
N ASP A 166 -0.04 -5.37 -6.98
CA ASP A 166 -1.34 -5.96 -6.65
C ASP A 166 -1.22 -7.38 -6.10
N GLN A 167 -0.25 -8.16 -6.59
CA GLN A 167 0.05 -9.49 -6.09
C GLN A 167 0.72 -9.44 -4.71
N PHE A 168 1.68 -8.54 -4.53
CA PHE A 168 2.37 -8.28 -3.26
C PHE A 168 1.39 -7.91 -2.14
N VAL A 169 0.39 -7.07 -2.44
CA VAL A 169 -0.67 -6.71 -1.49
C VAL A 169 -1.60 -7.90 -1.20
N LYS A 170 -2.11 -8.58 -2.24
CA LYS A 170 -3.05 -9.70 -2.08
C LYS A 170 -2.48 -10.83 -1.22
N TRP A 171 -1.22 -11.21 -1.44
CA TRP A 171 -0.59 -12.27 -0.68
C TRP A 171 -0.35 -11.90 0.79
N GLN A 172 -0.05 -10.65 1.10
CA GLN A 172 0.11 -10.22 2.50
C GLN A 172 -1.21 -10.23 3.28
N ILE A 173 -2.34 -9.98 2.61
CA ILE A 173 -3.65 -9.93 3.25
C ILE A 173 -4.30 -11.32 3.33
N ALA A 174 -4.12 -12.18 2.32
CA ALA A 174 -4.86 -13.43 2.20
C ALA A 174 -4.11 -14.53 1.44
N GLY A 175 -2.77 -14.50 1.42
CA GLY A 175 -1.96 -15.46 0.67
C GLY A 175 -2.19 -16.92 1.08
N ASP A 176 -2.34 -17.18 2.38
CA ASP A 176 -2.65 -18.50 2.95
C ASP A 176 -4.01 -19.05 2.49
N VAL A 177 -5.00 -18.19 2.28
CA VAL A 177 -6.34 -18.57 1.80
C VAL A 177 -6.37 -18.66 0.27
N LEU A 178 -5.72 -17.73 -0.43
CA LEU A 178 -5.72 -17.66 -1.89
C LEU A 178 -4.83 -18.72 -2.54
N GLN A 179 -3.75 -19.12 -1.86
CA GLN A 179 -2.74 -20.07 -2.35
C GLN A 179 -2.25 -20.96 -1.18
N PRO A 180 -3.11 -21.83 -0.61
CA PRO A 180 -2.83 -22.58 0.62
C PRO A 180 -1.66 -23.58 0.52
N ASP A 181 -1.27 -23.95 -0.71
CA ASP A 181 -0.16 -24.87 -0.97
C ASP A 181 1.11 -24.14 -1.44
N HIS A 182 1.11 -22.81 -1.50
CA HIS A 182 2.25 -22.01 -1.97
C HIS A 182 3.03 -21.42 -0.78
N PRO A 183 4.26 -21.91 -0.49
CA PRO A 183 5.02 -21.48 0.68
C PRO A 183 5.23 -19.96 0.78
N GLY A 184 5.51 -19.30 -0.35
CA GLY A 184 5.67 -17.83 -0.39
C GLY A 184 4.38 -17.07 -0.08
N ALA A 185 3.21 -17.60 -0.44
CA ALA A 185 1.95 -16.92 -0.16
C ALA A 185 1.57 -17.06 1.33
N ILE A 186 1.87 -18.22 1.92
CA ILE A 186 1.76 -18.43 3.37
C ILE A 186 2.75 -17.52 4.10
N ALA A 187 4.02 -17.45 3.68
CA ALA A 187 5.00 -16.57 4.29
C ALA A 187 4.56 -15.10 4.25
N ALA A 188 3.99 -14.64 3.11
CA ALA A 188 3.50 -13.28 2.94
C ALA A 188 2.46 -12.86 3.98
N THR A 189 1.56 -13.77 4.39
CA THR A 189 0.56 -13.49 5.44
C THR A 189 1.18 -13.21 6.81
N GLY A 190 2.48 -13.45 6.98
CA GLY A 190 3.26 -12.95 8.10
C GLY A 190 3.07 -11.46 8.36
N PHE A 191 2.75 -10.64 7.33
CA PHE A 191 2.41 -9.22 7.48
C PHE A 191 1.38 -8.94 8.58
N LEU A 192 0.35 -9.78 8.69
CA LEU A 192 -0.74 -9.61 9.65
C LEU A 192 -0.30 -9.85 11.10
N VAL A 193 0.82 -10.54 11.31
CA VAL A 193 1.29 -10.98 12.64
C VAL A 193 2.71 -10.51 12.96
N CYS A 194 3.28 -9.65 12.12
CA CYS A 194 4.62 -9.09 12.33
C CYS A 194 4.69 -8.17 13.54
N GLY A 195 3.60 -7.46 13.84
CA GLY A 195 3.48 -6.55 14.98
C GLY A 195 3.66 -7.19 16.35
N ALA A 196 3.51 -6.41 17.41
CA ALA A 196 3.63 -6.91 18.78
C ALA A 196 2.61 -8.04 19.05
N PHE A 197 3.03 -9.09 19.74
CA PHE A 197 2.17 -10.24 20.07
C PHE A 197 2.09 -10.46 21.57
N ASP A 198 0.87 -10.37 22.11
CA ASP A 198 0.60 -10.70 23.50
C ASP A 198 0.27 -12.21 23.65
N GLY A 199 1.27 -12.97 24.11
CA GLY A 199 1.15 -14.41 24.34
C GLY A 199 0.44 -14.81 25.64
N LEU A 200 -0.08 -13.86 26.43
CA LEU A 200 -0.78 -14.17 27.68
C LEU A 200 -2.07 -14.97 27.44
N LYS A 201 -2.37 -15.89 28.37
CA LYS A 201 -3.57 -16.73 28.33
C LYS A 201 -4.40 -16.53 29.58
N PRO A 202 -5.16 -15.42 29.69
CA PRO A 202 -5.92 -15.12 30.89
C PRO A 202 -7.08 -16.10 31.07
N ASN A 203 -7.35 -16.46 32.32
CA ASN A 203 -8.41 -17.41 32.68
C ASN A 203 -9.82 -16.82 32.55
N GLY A 204 -9.97 -15.49 32.55
CA GLY A 204 -11.26 -14.80 32.48
C GLY A 204 -11.70 -14.44 31.05
N ASP A 205 -12.98 -14.68 30.73
CA ASP A 205 -13.58 -14.36 29.43
C ASP A 205 -13.46 -12.88 29.04
N LYS A 206 -13.62 -11.97 30.01
CA LYS A 206 -13.53 -10.53 29.77
C LYS A 206 -12.13 -10.16 29.26
N GLN A 207 -11.08 -10.64 29.92
CA GLN A 207 -9.70 -10.31 29.55
C GLN A 207 -9.34 -10.90 28.18
N ARG A 208 -9.78 -12.14 27.89
CA ARG A 208 -9.59 -12.75 26.56
C ARG A 208 -10.22 -11.93 25.44
N ARG A 209 -11.40 -11.35 25.67
CA ARG A 209 -12.05 -10.49 24.67
C ARG A 209 -11.30 -9.19 24.46
N ILE A 210 -10.86 -8.52 25.53
CA ILE A 210 -10.09 -7.28 25.44
C ILE A 210 -8.79 -7.50 24.64
N MET A 211 -8.04 -8.54 24.97
CA MET A 211 -6.80 -8.87 24.24
C MET A 211 -7.05 -9.15 22.76
N ARG A 212 -8.12 -9.89 22.44
CA ARG A 212 -8.50 -10.12 21.04
C ARG A 212 -8.90 -8.83 20.34
N GLU A 213 -9.59 -7.92 21.02
CA GLU A 213 -9.95 -6.60 20.48
C GLU A 213 -8.69 -5.76 20.18
N ASP A 214 -7.70 -5.76 21.08
CA ASP A 214 -6.42 -5.08 20.87
C ASP A 214 -5.65 -5.66 19.67
N GLU A 215 -5.57 -6.99 19.55
CA GLU A 215 -4.92 -7.66 18.40
C GLU A 215 -5.64 -7.34 17.07
N MET A 216 -6.97 -7.41 17.06
CA MET A 216 -7.75 -7.09 15.86
C MET A 216 -7.63 -5.62 15.46
N GLU A 217 -7.62 -4.70 16.42
CA GLU A 217 -7.39 -3.28 16.15
C GLU A 217 -6.02 -3.06 15.51
N ASP A 218 -4.97 -3.64 16.08
CA ASP A 218 -3.60 -3.51 15.60
C ASP A 218 -3.46 -3.98 14.14
N ILE A 219 -4.07 -5.12 13.81
CA ILE A 219 -4.11 -5.65 12.44
C ILE A 219 -4.85 -4.68 11.50
N VAL A 220 -6.06 -4.24 11.87
CA VAL A 220 -6.87 -3.33 11.04
C VAL A 220 -6.16 -2.00 10.83
N GLY A 221 -5.55 -1.46 11.89
CA GLY A 221 -4.75 -0.24 11.85
C GLY A 221 -3.58 -0.36 10.89
N THR A 222 -2.83 -1.45 10.99
CA THR A 222 -1.66 -1.72 10.13
C THR A 222 -2.04 -1.85 8.67
N VAL A 223 -3.09 -2.62 8.35
CA VAL A 223 -3.59 -2.80 6.98
C VAL A 223 -4.05 -1.45 6.40
N ALA A 224 -4.85 -0.68 7.15
CA ALA A 224 -5.36 0.61 6.70
C ALA A 224 -4.24 1.62 6.46
N GLN A 225 -3.28 1.73 7.39
CA GLN A 225 -2.16 2.67 7.25
C GLN A 225 -1.24 2.28 6.10
N SER A 226 -0.93 0.98 5.95
CA SER A 226 0.05 0.50 4.97
C SER A 226 -0.47 0.53 3.53
N PHE A 227 -1.73 0.15 3.32
CA PHE A 227 -2.28 -0.02 1.97
C PHE A 227 -3.27 1.07 1.56
N LEU A 228 -3.95 1.71 2.51
CA LEU A 228 -4.91 2.78 2.21
C LEU A 228 -4.33 4.18 2.50
N GLY A 229 -3.24 4.26 3.27
CA GLY A 229 -2.71 5.54 3.75
C GLY A 229 -3.64 6.25 4.74
N LEU A 230 -4.52 5.49 5.41
CA LEU A 230 -5.55 6.02 6.30
C LEU A 230 -5.31 5.61 7.75
N THR A 231 -5.49 6.54 8.68
CA THR A 231 -5.51 6.26 10.11
C THR A 231 -6.94 5.98 10.56
N VAL A 232 -7.21 4.76 11.00
CA VAL A 232 -8.55 4.33 11.43
C VAL A 232 -8.66 4.07 12.94
N HIS A 233 -7.60 4.28 13.71
CA HIS A 233 -7.55 3.91 15.14
C HIS A 233 -8.59 4.68 15.98
N CYS A 234 -8.96 5.90 15.56
CA CYS A 234 -10.00 6.69 16.22
C CYS A 234 -11.36 5.97 16.26
N ALA A 235 -11.64 5.12 15.27
CA ALA A 235 -12.87 4.32 15.19
C ALA A 235 -12.98 3.26 16.30
N ARG A 236 -11.92 3.04 17.09
CA ARG A 236 -11.94 2.16 18.27
C ARG A 236 -12.94 2.62 19.31
N CYS A 237 -13.05 3.93 19.53
CA CYS A 237 -13.76 4.51 20.67
C CYS A 237 -15.00 5.30 20.29
N HIS A 238 -15.11 5.71 19.02
CA HIS A 238 -16.21 6.52 18.54
C HIS A 238 -16.44 6.28 17.05
N ASP A 239 -17.66 6.51 16.59
CA ASP A 239 -17.94 6.53 15.16
C ASP A 239 -17.15 7.66 14.50
N HIS A 240 -16.61 7.37 13.32
CA HIS A 240 -15.95 8.36 12.48
C HIS A 240 -16.93 8.81 11.40
N LYS A 241 -17.02 10.13 11.19
CA LYS A 241 -17.79 10.75 10.10
C LYS A 241 -17.12 10.54 8.75
#